data_AF-A0A4P7B685-F1
#
_entry.id   AF-A0A4P7B685-F1
#
_cell.length_a   1.000
_cell.length_b   1.000
_cell.length_c   1.000
_cell.angle_alpha   90.00
_cell.angle_beta   90.00
_cell.angle_gamma   90.00
#
_symmetry.space_group_name_H-M   'P 1'
#
loop_
_entity.id
_entity.type
_entity.pdbx_description
1 polymer ?
#
loop_
_entity_poly.entity_id
_entity_poly.type
_entity_poly.pdbx_seq_one_letter_code
_entity_poly.pdbx_strand_id
1 'polypeptide(L)'
;MKFVTPELNAITRLFPEQQPSEWIQHKLCLEYVNLEATLLRAKVLRNFSKARVVYIAQARIVKNDNNLAYLFAPLIIANLNQFVIYTTSYSLPVFKILNQYYQSDRSIHLKIEEVIQSLNLYIDLVDQPRNEEDFLYRSLIKALCRTDVSEVFLITYLRIDEVQLCILQDYFEIKIHVIYADKQRSVVNDDLINTRKLLFKTKDEFHRNLCVLFSQLNTPLIAQTGQFNQQQAMHLIEDMFYSEHIFEKLSVYGEYMQTRIQNGANFKVLSTNELSHH
;
A
#
# COMPACT_ATOMS: atom_id res chain seq x y z
N MET A 1 20.32 5.81 -13.94
CA MET A 1 20.63 4.37 -13.80
C MET A 1 20.21 3.65 -15.07
N LYS A 2 21.08 2.79 -15.60
CA LYS A 2 20.81 1.97 -16.77
C LYS A 2 21.14 0.53 -16.42
N PHE A 3 20.17 -0.36 -16.57
CA PHE A 3 20.35 -1.78 -16.36
C PHE A 3 21.03 -2.41 -17.57
N VAL A 4 21.84 -3.45 -17.33
CA VAL A 4 22.46 -4.24 -18.41
C VAL A 4 21.37 -5.00 -19.16
N THR A 5 20.43 -5.58 -18.41
CA THR A 5 19.22 -6.23 -18.93
C THR A 5 18.29 -5.18 -19.56
N PRO A 6 18.02 -5.24 -20.88
CA PRO A 6 17.25 -4.20 -21.58
C PRO A 6 15.84 -4.00 -21.03
N GLU A 7 15.12 -5.08 -20.70
CA GLU A 7 13.72 -5.07 -20.26
C GLU A 7 13.55 -4.34 -18.93
N LEU A 8 14.54 -4.40 -18.04
CA LEU A 8 14.52 -3.67 -16.76
C LEU A 8 14.56 -2.15 -16.96
N ASN A 9 15.08 -1.66 -18.09
CA ASN A 9 15.05 -0.24 -18.39
C ASN A 9 13.63 0.28 -18.71
N ALA A 10 12.63 -0.60 -18.88
CA ALA A 10 11.25 -0.17 -18.99
C ALA A 10 10.74 0.47 -17.68
N ILE A 11 11.27 0.07 -16.52
CA ILE A 11 10.87 0.64 -15.22
C ILE A 11 11.18 2.15 -15.14
N THR A 12 12.33 2.58 -15.68
CA THR A 12 12.73 4.00 -15.65
C THR A 12 12.00 4.84 -16.70
N ARG A 13 11.37 4.19 -17.69
CA ARG A 13 10.63 4.84 -18.79
C ARG A 13 9.11 4.80 -18.61
N LEU A 14 8.65 4.21 -17.51
CA LEU A 14 7.22 4.00 -17.25
C LEU A 14 6.43 5.32 -17.16
N PHE A 15 7.09 6.40 -16.75
CA PHE A 15 6.51 7.74 -16.59
C PHE A 15 6.96 8.62 -17.77
N PRO A 16 6.10 8.86 -18.78
CA PRO A 16 6.50 9.51 -20.02
C PRO A 16 6.77 11.02 -19.86
N GLU A 17 6.11 11.67 -18.89
CA GLU A 17 6.22 13.11 -18.67
C GLU A 17 7.49 13.48 -17.90
N GLN A 18 7.85 12.66 -16.91
CA GLN A 18 9.02 12.89 -16.07
C GLN A 18 9.62 11.56 -15.62
N GLN A 19 10.91 11.36 -15.89
CA GLN A 19 11.62 10.19 -15.41
C GLN A 19 11.85 10.28 -13.89
N PRO A 20 11.96 9.13 -13.19
CA PRO A 20 12.36 9.09 -11.79
C PRO A 20 13.69 9.83 -11.58
N SER A 21 13.81 10.56 -10.49
CA SER A 21 15.00 11.37 -10.21
C SER A 21 16.25 10.51 -10.04
N GLU A 22 17.42 11.08 -10.31
CA GLU A 22 18.69 10.37 -10.05
C GLU A 22 18.87 10.05 -8.56
N TRP A 23 18.33 10.88 -7.68
CA TRP A 23 18.38 10.69 -6.24
C TRP A 23 17.69 9.39 -5.81
N ILE A 24 16.47 9.13 -6.30
CA ILE A 24 15.75 7.91 -5.92
C ILE A 24 16.43 6.66 -6.48
N GLN A 25 16.98 6.77 -7.69
CA GLN A 25 17.73 5.68 -8.33
C GLN A 25 19.01 5.36 -7.53
N HIS A 26 19.76 6.39 -7.12
CA HIS A 26 20.96 6.20 -6.28
C HIS A 26 20.60 5.64 -4.90
N LYS A 27 19.51 6.13 -4.28
CA LYS A 27 19.02 5.61 -2.99
C LYS A 27 18.71 4.12 -3.06
N LEU A 28 18.10 3.66 -4.15
CA LEU A 28 17.83 2.24 -4.38
C LEU A 28 19.12 1.42 -4.57
N CYS A 29 20.12 1.94 -5.27
CA CYS A 29 21.43 1.27 -5.38
C CYS A 29 22.16 1.15 -4.04
N LEU A 30 21.90 2.05 -3.08
CA LEU A 30 22.42 1.93 -1.71
C LEU A 30 21.59 0.95 -0.87
N GLU A 31 20.27 0.88 -1.09
CA GLU A 31 19.36 -0.04 -0.39
C GLU A 31 19.60 -1.51 -0.82
N TYR A 32 20.03 -1.73 -2.06
CA TYR A 32 20.30 -3.06 -2.61
C TYR A 32 21.75 -3.21 -3.06
N VAL A 33 22.49 -4.17 -2.49
CA VAL A 33 23.89 -4.48 -2.85
C VAL A 33 24.08 -4.64 -4.37
N ASN A 34 23.12 -5.31 -5.03
CA ASN A 34 23.01 -5.33 -6.48
C ASN A 34 21.53 -5.39 -6.87
N LEU A 35 20.95 -4.25 -7.24
CA LEU A 35 19.53 -4.14 -7.57
C LEU A 35 19.13 -5.02 -8.75
N GLU A 36 19.93 -5.03 -9.83
CA GLU A 36 19.66 -5.83 -11.02
C GLU A 36 19.61 -7.33 -10.69
N ALA A 37 20.64 -7.83 -10.01
CA ALA A 37 20.67 -9.22 -9.56
C ALA A 37 19.51 -9.57 -8.63
N THR A 38 19.10 -8.62 -7.76
CA THR A 38 17.96 -8.81 -6.85
C THR A 38 16.64 -8.93 -7.62
N LEU A 39 16.39 -8.07 -8.61
CA LEU A 39 15.21 -8.13 -9.47
C LEU A 39 15.15 -9.45 -10.26
N LEU A 40 16.27 -9.85 -10.87
CA LEU A 40 16.37 -11.09 -11.64
C LEU A 40 16.17 -12.33 -10.77
N ARG A 41 16.78 -12.34 -9.57
CA ARG A 41 16.57 -13.41 -8.59
C ARG A 41 15.11 -13.47 -8.14
N ALA A 42 14.50 -12.32 -7.87
CA ALA A 42 13.11 -12.25 -7.43
C ALA A 42 12.16 -12.80 -8.49
N LYS A 43 12.37 -12.43 -9.77
CA LYS A 43 11.65 -13.00 -10.92
C LYS A 43 11.72 -14.53 -10.92
N VAL A 44 12.92 -15.11 -10.86
CA VAL A 44 13.09 -16.58 -10.91
C VAL A 44 12.43 -17.26 -9.71
N LEU A 45 12.64 -16.72 -8.50
CA LEU A 45 12.13 -17.33 -7.28
C LEU A 45 10.60 -17.19 -7.12
N ARG A 46 9.99 -16.20 -7.76
CA ARG A 46 8.53 -15.99 -7.75
C ARG A 46 7.75 -17.18 -8.30
N ASN A 47 8.30 -17.86 -9.32
CA ASN A 47 7.69 -19.05 -9.91
C ASN A 47 7.65 -20.25 -8.96
N PHE A 48 8.44 -20.21 -7.87
CA PHE A 48 8.45 -21.23 -6.83
C PHE A 48 7.73 -20.78 -5.54
N SER A 49 7.24 -19.54 -5.48
CA SER A 49 6.54 -19.04 -4.31
C SER A 49 5.15 -19.66 -4.19
N LYS A 50 4.85 -20.21 -3.00
CA LYS A 50 3.49 -20.62 -2.63
C LYS A 50 2.64 -19.44 -2.14
N ALA A 51 3.28 -18.39 -1.64
CA ALA A 51 2.61 -17.17 -1.21
C ALA A 51 2.27 -16.31 -2.42
N ARG A 52 1.10 -15.70 -2.39
CA ARG A 52 0.57 -14.77 -3.39
C ARG A 52 0.19 -13.48 -2.68
N VAL A 53 1.06 -12.48 -2.77
CA VAL A 53 0.88 -11.17 -2.13
C VAL A 53 0.41 -10.16 -3.17
N VAL A 54 -0.63 -9.42 -2.84
CA VAL A 54 -1.08 -8.24 -3.57
C VAL A 54 -0.28 -7.04 -3.05
N TYR A 55 0.40 -6.32 -3.93
CA TYR A 55 1.09 -5.08 -3.59
C TYR A 55 0.28 -3.88 -4.09
N ILE A 56 -0.03 -2.91 -3.24
CA ILE A 56 -0.73 -1.69 -3.62
C ILE A 56 0.20 -0.51 -3.35
N ALA A 57 0.55 0.23 -4.39
CA ALA A 57 1.26 1.50 -4.29
C ALA A 57 0.28 2.62 -4.63
N GLN A 58 -0.06 3.43 -3.63
CA GLN A 58 -0.99 4.54 -3.79
C GLN A 58 -0.28 5.89 -3.67
N ALA A 59 -0.44 6.72 -4.70
CA ALA A 59 -0.04 8.11 -4.71
C ALA A 59 -0.56 8.89 -3.49
N ARG A 60 0.07 10.02 -3.22
CA ARG A 60 -0.21 10.78 -1.99
C ARG A 60 -1.70 11.17 -1.92
N ILE A 61 -2.35 10.77 -0.83
CA ILE A 61 -3.72 11.18 -0.51
C ILE A 61 -3.66 12.58 0.11
N VAL A 62 -4.24 13.55 -0.59
CA VAL A 62 -4.28 14.96 -0.12
C VAL A 62 -5.52 15.22 0.74
N LYS A 63 -5.63 16.43 1.30
CA LYS A 63 -6.79 16.80 2.12
C LYS A 63 -8.08 16.79 1.28
N ASN A 64 -9.15 16.23 1.81
CA ASN A 64 -10.48 16.13 1.22
C ASN A 64 -10.42 15.43 -0.15
N ASP A 65 -9.77 14.28 -0.18
CA ASP A 65 -9.51 13.53 -1.39
C ASP A 65 -10.38 12.27 -1.42
N ASN A 66 -11.11 12.06 -2.51
CA ASN A 66 -11.92 10.87 -2.73
C ASN A 66 -11.06 9.59 -2.67
N ASN A 67 -9.79 9.68 -3.06
CA ASN A 67 -8.84 8.57 -3.06
C ASN A 67 -8.48 8.08 -1.65
N LEU A 68 -8.93 8.78 -0.58
CA LEU A 68 -8.92 8.26 0.78
C LEU A 68 -9.62 6.89 0.89
N ALA A 69 -10.58 6.61 0.01
CA ALA A 69 -11.26 5.32 -0.10
C ALA A 69 -10.29 4.13 -0.15
N TYR A 70 -9.18 4.25 -0.87
CA TYR A 70 -8.23 3.16 -1.09
C TYR A 70 -7.38 2.82 0.14
N LEU A 71 -7.37 3.68 1.17
CA LEU A 71 -6.77 3.34 2.47
C LEU A 71 -7.42 2.10 3.09
N PHE A 72 -8.68 1.81 2.73
CA PHE A 72 -9.43 0.66 3.23
C PHE A 72 -9.26 -0.60 2.36
N ALA A 73 -8.75 -0.48 1.12
CA ALA A 73 -8.48 -1.61 0.23
C ALA A 73 -7.69 -2.76 0.91
N PRO A 74 -6.58 -2.50 1.62
CA PRO A 74 -5.83 -3.60 2.21
C PRO A 74 -6.55 -4.27 3.39
N LEU A 75 -7.44 -3.55 4.09
CA LEU A 75 -8.27 -4.15 5.14
C LEU A 75 -9.33 -5.07 4.54
N ILE A 76 -9.92 -4.69 3.40
CA ILE A 76 -10.88 -5.50 2.66
C ILE A 76 -10.20 -6.79 2.16
N ILE A 77 -9.04 -6.67 1.50
CA ILE A 77 -8.29 -7.82 0.96
C ILE A 77 -7.85 -8.76 2.08
N ALA A 78 -7.37 -8.22 3.20
CA ALA A 78 -6.94 -9.04 4.33
C ALA A 78 -8.11 -9.71 5.07
N ASN A 79 -9.33 -9.17 4.98
CA ASN A 79 -10.57 -9.83 5.44
C ASN A 79 -10.99 -10.98 4.49
N LEU A 80 -10.60 -10.92 3.21
CA LEU A 80 -10.76 -12.02 2.25
C LEU A 80 -9.65 -13.08 2.38
N ASN A 81 -8.87 -13.05 3.45
CA ASN A 81 -7.76 -13.96 3.73
C ASN A 81 -6.66 -13.94 2.65
N GLN A 82 -6.50 -12.83 1.95
CA GLN A 82 -5.42 -12.62 0.98
C GLN A 82 -4.32 -11.76 1.59
N PHE A 83 -3.08 -12.09 1.28
CA PHE A 83 -1.92 -11.32 1.75
C PHE A 83 -1.79 -10.02 0.97
N VAL A 84 -1.69 -8.89 1.67
CA VAL A 84 -1.56 -7.57 1.04
C VAL A 84 -0.50 -6.70 1.71
N ILE A 85 0.28 -6.05 0.87
CA ILE A 85 1.15 -4.93 1.25
C ILE A 85 0.57 -3.67 0.62
N TYR A 86 0.26 -2.68 1.44
CA TYR A 86 -0.19 -1.39 0.99
C TYR A 86 0.83 -0.33 1.37
N THR A 87 1.24 0.48 0.40
CA THR A 87 2.21 1.54 0.56
C THR A 87 1.60 2.85 0.09
N THR A 88 1.66 3.88 0.93
CA THR A 88 1.32 5.26 0.54
C THR A 88 2.23 6.25 1.25
N SER A 89 2.20 7.50 0.80
CA SER A 89 2.90 8.59 1.47
C SER A 89 2.20 8.94 2.77
N TYR A 90 2.98 9.32 3.80
CA TYR A 90 2.39 9.95 4.98
C TYR A 90 1.62 11.21 4.58
N SER A 91 0.38 11.32 5.07
CA SER A 91 -0.45 12.51 4.93
C SER A 91 -1.38 12.67 6.12
N LEU A 92 -1.83 13.90 6.37
CA LEU A 92 -2.71 14.19 7.50
C LEU A 92 -4.03 13.38 7.49
N PRO A 93 -4.71 13.18 6.34
CA PRO A 93 -5.93 12.36 6.30
C PRO A 93 -5.67 10.89 6.68
N VAL A 94 -4.59 10.31 6.17
CA VAL A 94 -4.18 8.93 6.49
C VAL A 94 -3.85 8.80 7.97
N PHE A 95 -3.03 9.74 8.48
CA PHE A 95 -2.66 9.79 9.89
C PHE A 95 -3.88 9.89 10.81
N LYS A 96 -4.84 10.78 10.51
CA LYS A 96 -6.05 10.95 11.32
C LYS A 96 -6.86 9.66 11.50
N ILE A 97 -6.83 8.76 10.51
CA ILE A 97 -7.52 7.47 10.60
C ILE A 97 -6.66 6.46 11.36
N LEU A 98 -5.44 6.21 10.89
CA LEU A 98 -4.60 5.13 11.43
C LEU A 98 -4.13 5.42 12.86
N ASN A 99 -3.87 6.69 13.18
CA ASN A 99 -3.34 7.09 14.49
C ASN A 99 -4.35 6.93 15.65
N GLN A 100 -5.61 6.62 15.34
CA GLN A 100 -6.59 6.24 16.36
C GLN A 100 -6.38 4.83 16.90
N TYR A 101 -5.62 3.99 16.18
CA TYR A 101 -5.45 2.57 16.48
C TYR A 101 -4.02 2.23 16.94
N TYR A 102 -3.01 2.93 16.41
CA TYR A 102 -1.61 2.78 16.82
C TYR A 102 -0.83 4.06 16.51
N GLN A 103 0.35 4.25 17.13
CA GLN A 103 1.22 5.40 16.83
C GLN A 103 1.83 5.30 15.42
N SER A 104 1.03 5.62 14.41
CA SER A 104 1.33 5.43 12.97
C SER A 104 2.46 6.33 12.43
N ASP A 105 2.81 7.38 13.17
CA ASP A 105 3.94 8.28 12.91
C ASP A 105 5.28 7.71 13.42
N ARG A 106 5.26 6.63 14.22
CA ARG A 106 6.48 6.00 14.72
C ARG A 106 7.02 4.97 13.74
N SER A 107 8.25 5.21 13.28
CA SER A 107 9.00 4.20 12.54
C SER A 107 9.48 3.10 13.49
N ILE A 108 9.17 1.85 13.13
CA ILE A 108 9.68 0.66 13.79
C ILE A 108 10.28 -0.28 12.75
N HIS A 109 11.40 -0.93 13.11
CA HIS A 109 12.01 -1.92 12.25
C HIS A 109 11.23 -3.24 12.40
N LEU A 110 10.31 -3.49 11.48
CA LEU A 110 9.53 -4.72 11.42
C LEU A 110 10.02 -5.59 10.27
N LYS A 111 10.05 -6.90 10.52
CA LYS A 111 10.13 -7.88 9.44
C LYS A 111 8.75 -8.00 8.82
N ILE A 112 8.62 -7.45 7.62
CA ILE A 112 7.37 -7.40 6.86
C ILE A 112 6.74 -8.80 6.75
N GLU A 113 7.57 -9.82 6.54
CA GLU A 113 7.16 -11.21 6.38
C GLU A 113 6.43 -11.75 7.62
N GLU A 114 6.89 -11.41 8.83
CA GLU A 114 6.25 -11.86 10.08
C GLU A 114 4.88 -11.19 10.27
N VAL A 115 4.76 -9.91 9.90
CA VAL A 115 3.49 -9.17 10.02
C VAL A 115 2.47 -9.72 9.03
N ILE A 116 2.86 -9.89 7.77
CA ILE A 116 1.99 -10.43 6.71
C ILE A 116 1.55 -11.85 7.06
N GLN A 117 2.44 -12.72 7.54
CA GLN A 117 2.08 -14.08 7.95
C GLN A 117 1.07 -14.11 9.12
N SER A 118 1.15 -13.12 10.01
CA SER A 118 0.27 -13.04 11.18
C SER A 118 -1.09 -12.42 10.86
N LEU A 119 -1.14 -11.42 9.99
CA LEU A 119 -2.30 -10.53 9.84
C LEU A 119 -2.87 -10.49 8.42
N ASN A 120 -2.18 -11.08 7.45
CA ASN A 120 -2.40 -10.93 6.01
C ASN A 120 -2.26 -9.49 5.50
N LEU A 121 -1.68 -8.60 6.31
CA LEU A 121 -1.71 -7.15 6.08
C LEU A 121 -0.41 -6.50 6.51
N TYR A 122 0.14 -5.65 5.67
CA TYR A 122 1.17 -4.68 6.04
C TYR A 122 0.89 -3.31 5.42
N ILE A 123 0.86 -2.27 6.24
CA ILE A 123 0.68 -0.87 5.83
C ILE A 123 2.01 -0.14 6.00
N ASP A 124 2.62 0.27 4.89
CA ASP A 124 3.85 1.06 4.81
C ASP A 124 3.51 2.53 4.57
N LEU A 125 3.77 3.38 5.57
CA LEU A 125 3.66 4.84 5.44
C LEU A 125 5.04 5.43 5.15
N VAL A 126 5.24 5.87 3.92
CA VAL A 126 6.52 6.43 3.47
C VAL A 126 6.57 7.92 3.81
N ASP A 127 7.58 8.31 4.58
CA ASP A 127 7.81 9.72 4.90
C ASP A 127 8.37 10.50 3.71
N GLN A 128 7.78 11.68 3.46
CA GLN A 128 8.19 12.71 2.50
C GLN A 128 8.87 12.21 1.20
N PRO A 129 8.15 11.53 0.28
CA PRO A 129 8.66 11.38 -1.07
C PRO A 129 8.80 12.75 -1.75
N ARG A 130 9.83 12.91 -2.59
CA ARG A 130 10.09 14.17 -3.30
C ARG A 130 8.96 14.54 -4.27
N ASN A 131 8.47 13.54 -4.99
CA ASN A 131 7.38 13.64 -5.95
C ASN A 131 6.71 12.26 -6.10
N GLU A 132 5.64 12.21 -6.89
CA GLU A 132 4.86 10.99 -7.10
C GLU A 132 5.63 9.95 -7.93
N GLU A 133 6.40 10.39 -8.92
CA GLU A 133 7.22 9.56 -9.80
C GLU A 133 8.23 8.75 -8.98
N ASP A 134 8.99 9.42 -8.11
CA ASP A 134 9.99 8.78 -7.25
C ASP A 134 9.32 7.80 -6.27
N PHE A 135 8.16 8.16 -5.73
CA PHE A 135 7.40 7.30 -4.83
C PHE A 135 6.94 6.02 -5.53
N LEU A 136 6.31 6.14 -6.70
CA LEU A 136 5.80 4.99 -7.45
C LEU A 136 6.94 4.15 -8.03
N TYR A 137 7.99 4.79 -8.54
CA TYR A 137 9.20 4.10 -9.01
C TYR A 137 9.81 3.25 -7.90
N ARG A 138 10.01 3.82 -6.70
CA ARG A 138 10.54 3.08 -5.56
C ARG A 138 9.60 1.94 -5.14
N SER A 139 8.30 2.20 -5.06
CA SER A 139 7.32 1.21 -4.64
C SER A 139 7.24 0.04 -5.62
N LEU A 140 7.28 0.32 -6.93
CA LEU A 140 7.32 -0.70 -7.97
C LEU A 140 8.60 -1.53 -7.91
N ILE A 141 9.77 -0.90 -7.77
CA ILE A 141 11.04 -1.62 -7.59
C ILE A 141 10.96 -2.54 -6.36
N LYS A 142 10.48 -2.05 -5.23
CA LYS A 142 10.30 -2.85 -4.02
C LYS A 142 9.38 -4.05 -4.24
N ALA A 143 8.23 -3.84 -4.90
CA ALA A 143 7.31 -4.92 -5.23
C ALA A 143 7.96 -5.96 -6.14
N LEU A 144 8.69 -5.53 -7.17
CA LEU A 144 9.38 -6.41 -8.13
C LEU A 144 10.56 -7.17 -7.52
N CYS A 145 11.20 -6.63 -6.48
CA CYS A 145 12.24 -7.31 -5.70
C CYS A 145 11.68 -8.38 -4.76
N ARG A 146 10.37 -8.45 -4.53
CA ARG A 146 9.75 -9.49 -3.70
C ARG A 146 9.46 -10.75 -4.50
N THR A 147 9.75 -11.90 -3.89
CA THR A 147 9.50 -13.22 -4.47
C THR A 147 8.06 -13.69 -4.30
N ASP A 148 7.30 -13.10 -3.39
CA ASP A 148 5.94 -13.52 -3.06
C ASP A 148 4.84 -12.67 -3.70
N VAL A 149 5.20 -11.54 -4.31
CA VAL A 149 4.26 -10.65 -5.00
C VAL A 149 3.77 -11.31 -6.29
N SER A 150 2.45 -11.38 -6.45
CA SER A 150 1.80 -11.89 -7.67
C SER A 150 1.15 -10.79 -8.50
N GLU A 151 0.65 -9.74 -7.85
CA GLU A 151 -0.06 -8.65 -8.50
C GLU A 151 0.36 -7.32 -7.85
N VAL A 152 0.44 -6.27 -8.67
CA VAL A 152 0.75 -4.91 -8.24
C VAL A 152 -0.36 -3.97 -8.70
N PHE A 153 -0.88 -3.14 -7.81
CA PHE A 153 -1.79 -2.05 -8.13
C PHE A 153 -1.07 -0.72 -7.97
N LEU A 154 -1.06 0.09 -9.03
CA LEU A 154 -0.58 1.47 -9.01
C LEU A 154 -1.80 2.39 -9.02
N ILE A 155 -2.09 3.03 -7.88
CA ILE A 155 -3.15 4.04 -7.78
C ILE A 155 -2.49 5.41 -7.93
N THR A 156 -2.71 6.10 -9.05
CA THR A 156 -1.87 7.25 -9.45
C THR A 156 -2.60 8.31 -10.24
N TYR A 157 -2.13 9.56 -10.15
CA TYR A 157 -2.56 10.66 -11.01
C TYR A 157 -1.75 10.77 -12.29
N LEU A 158 -0.57 10.12 -12.33
CA LEU A 158 0.36 10.14 -13.44
C LEU A 158 -0.15 9.30 -14.60
N ARG A 159 0.17 9.74 -15.80
CA ARG A 159 0.04 8.91 -16.99
C ARG A 159 1.10 7.80 -16.95
N ILE A 160 0.69 6.57 -17.27
CA ILE A 160 1.59 5.43 -17.40
C ILE A 160 1.80 5.11 -18.89
N ASP A 161 3.03 4.81 -19.28
CA ASP A 161 3.33 4.28 -20.62
C ASP A 161 2.95 2.79 -20.67
N GLU A 162 1.84 2.50 -21.37
CA GLU A 162 1.30 1.15 -21.50
C GLU A 162 2.26 0.17 -22.21
N VAL A 163 3.11 0.65 -23.13
CA VAL A 163 4.09 -0.20 -23.80
C VAL A 163 5.18 -0.63 -22.81
N GLN A 164 5.69 0.31 -22.01
CA GLN A 164 6.65 -0.03 -20.96
C GLN A 164 6.02 -0.92 -19.89
N LEU A 165 4.76 -0.67 -19.51
CA LEU A 165 4.03 -1.49 -18.56
C LEU A 165 3.88 -2.94 -19.06
N CYS A 166 3.52 -3.16 -20.32
CA CYS A 166 3.44 -4.50 -20.93
C CYS A 166 4.80 -5.21 -20.92
N ILE A 167 5.88 -4.51 -21.30
CA ILE A 167 7.24 -5.08 -21.24
C ILE A 167 7.55 -5.57 -19.82
N LEU A 168 7.20 -4.80 -18.79
CA LEU A 168 7.45 -5.19 -17.40
C LEU A 168 6.59 -6.38 -16.96
N GLN A 169 5.31 -6.40 -17.31
CA GLN A 169 4.40 -7.50 -16.96
C GLN A 169 4.86 -8.81 -17.61
N ASP A 170 5.15 -8.77 -18.91
CA ASP A 170 5.63 -9.93 -19.67
C ASP A 170 6.98 -10.40 -19.14
N TYR A 171 7.89 -9.45 -18.90
CA TYR A 171 9.22 -9.79 -18.41
C TYR A 171 9.19 -10.36 -17.01
N PHE A 172 8.43 -9.82 -16.07
CA PHE A 172 8.42 -10.30 -14.69
C PHE A 172 7.40 -11.41 -14.40
N GLU A 173 6.56 -11.75 -15.38
CA GLU A 173 5.46 -12.71 -15.25
C GLU A 173 4.51 -12.35 -14.09
N ILE A 174 4.20 -11.05 -13.94
CA ILE A 174 3.26 -10.52 -12.94
C ILE A 174 2.21 -9.64 -13.58
N LYS A 175 1.07 -9.47 -12.91
CA LYS A 175 0.07 -8.48 -13.31
C LYS A 175 0.35 -7.15 -12.62
N ILE A 176 0.32 -6.08 -13.40
CA ILE A 176 0.42 -4.70 -12.89
C ILE A 176 -0.82 -3.95 -13.38
N HIS A 177 -1.71 -3.63 -12.45
CA HIS A 177 -2.94 -2.91 -12.70
C HIS A 177 -2.74 -1.43 -12.39
N VAL A 178 -3.15 -0.56 -13.30
CA VAL A 178 -3.17 0.89 -13.09
C VAL A 178 -4.59 1.32 -12.77
N ILE A 179 -4.76 2.00 -11.64
CA ILE A 179 -6.00 2.66 -11.24
C ILE A 179 -5.70 4.16 -11.27
N TYR A 180 -6.29 4.85 -12.24
CA TYR A 180 -6.17 6.30 -12.29
C TYR A 180 -6.98 6.92 -11.16
N ALA A 181 -6.28 7.62 -10.28
CA ALA A 181 -6.84 8.25 -9.09
C ALA A 181 -7.93 9.25 -9.48
N ASP A 182 -9.00 9.30 -8.67
CA ASP A 182 -10.14 10.15 -8.94
C ASP A 182 -9.75 11.63 -8.87
N LYS A 183 -10.16 12.39 -9.89
CA LYS A 183 -9.90 13.83 -10.02
C LYS A 183 -11.20 14.65 -9.88
N GLN A 184 -12.33 14.01 -9.58
CA GLN A 184 -13.61 14.68 -9.45
C GLN A 184 -13.66 15.56 -8.20
N ARG A 185 -14.62 16.48 -8.18
CA ARG A 185 -14.86 17.31 -7.00
C ARG A 185 -15.17 16.41 -5.81
N SER A 186 -14.37 16.53 -4.76
CA SER A 186 -14.51 15.66 -3.61
C SER A 186 -15.73 16.00 -2.77
N VAL A 187 -16.44 14.94 -2.35
CA VAL A 187 -17.45 14.97 -1.30
C VAL A 187 -16.86 14.59 0.06
N VAL A 188 -15.59 14.16 0.09
CA VAL A 188 -14.85 13.85 1.30
C VAL A 188 -14.54 15.14 2.06
N ASN A 189 -14.76 15.11 3.36
CA ASN A 189 -14.28 16.14 4.27
C ASN A 189 -13.60 15.47 5.46
N ASP A 190 -12.27 15.48 5.48
CA ASP A 190 -11.48 14.76 6.49
C ASP A 190 -11.69 15.29 7.91
N ASP A 191 -12.15 16.54 8.04
CA ASP A 191 -12.43 17.16 9.33
C ASP A 191 -13.78 16.69 9.91
N LEU A 192 -14.67 16.15 9.06
CA LEU A 192 -16.00 15.66 9.45
C LEU A 192 -16.08 14.12 9.55
N ILE A 193 -15.06 13.40 9.09
CA ILE A 193 -15.03 11.93 9.19
C ILE A 193 -14.93 11.51 10.66
N ASN A 194 -15.95 10.79 11.10
CA ASN A 194 -15.94 10.05 12.35
C ASN A 194 -15.77 8.56 12.02
N THR A 195 -14.63 7.98 12.37
CA THR A 195 -14.28 6.57 12.08
C THR A 195 -15.28 5.56 12.65
N ARG A 196 -15.87 5.82 13.83
CA ARG A 196 -16.93 4.96 14.37
C ARG A 196 -18.16 5.00 13.47
N LYS A 197 -18.63 6.18 13.05
CA LYS A 197 -19.76 6.26 12.11
C LYS A 197 -19.40 5.67 10.74
N LEU A 198 -18.16 5.82 10.29
CA LEU A 198 -17.71 5.27 9.01
C LEU A 198 -17.69 3.74 9.02
N LEU A 199 -17.31 3.10 10.13
CA LEU A 199 -17.04 1.65 10.16
C LEU A 199 -18.07 0.80 10.94
N PHE A 200 -19.08 1.41 11.58
CA PHE A 200 -20.14 0.70 12.31
C PHE A 200 -21.51 0.82 11.64
N LYS A 201 -22.47 -0.02 12.05
CA LYS A 201 -23.82 -0.09 11.50
C LYS A 201 -24.57 1.24 11.44
N THR A 202 -24.50 2.05 12.50
CA THR A 202 -25.26 3.30 12.60
C THR A 202 -24.53 4.45 11.94
N LYS A 203 -25.08 4.95 10.82
CA LYS A 203 -24.49 6.02 10.01
C LYS A 203 -25.48 7.15 9.77
N ASP A 204 -24.99 8.39 9.84
CA ASP A 204 -25.67 9.56 9.31
C ASP A 204 -25.54 9.62 7.78
N GLU A 205 -26.26 10.55 7.14
CA GLU A 205 -26.29 10.68 5.68
C GLU A 205 -24.90 10.87 5.07
N PHE A 206 -24.06 11.70 5.71
CA PHE A 206 -22.69 11.93 5.25
C PHE A 206 -21.88 10.63 5.21
N HIS A 207 -21.89 9.84 6.29
CA HIS A 207 -21.14 8.58 6.34
C HIS A 207 -21.72 7.49 5.42
N ARG A 208 -23.03 7.49 5.18
CA ARG A 208 -23.65 6.59 4.17
C ARG A 208 -23.14 6.92 2.77
N ASN A 209 -23.12 8.20 2.40
CA ASN A 209 -22.64 8.65 1.10
C ASN A 209 -21.14 8.34 0.92
N LEU A 210 -20.34 8.48 1.99
CA LEU A 210 -18.94 8.06 1.97
C LEU A 210 -18.78 6.55 1.75
N CYS A 211 -19.58 5.71 2.42
CA CYS A 211 -19.50 4.26 2.21
C CYS A 211 -19.83 3.88 0.76
N VAL A 212 -20.87 4.48 0.17
CA VAL A 212 -21.20 4.25 -1.24
C VAL A 212 -20.04 4.64 -2.16
N LEU A 213 -19.48 5.84 -1.98
CA LEU A 213 -18.32 6.30 -2.75
C LEU A 213 -17.12 5.38 -2.57
N PHE A 214 -16.80 5.01 -1.33
CA PHE A 214 -15.62 4.20 -1.02
C PHE A 214 -15.77 2.79 -1.59
N SER A 215 -16.96 2.21 -1.55
CA SER A 215 -17.26 0.94 -2.20
C SER A 215 -17.08 1.03 -3.71
N GLN A 216 -17.63 2.06 -4.36
CA GLN A 216 -17.50 2.28 -5.80
C GLN A 216 -16.02 2.39 -6.22
N LEU A 217 -15.23 3.21 -5.52
CA LEU A 217 -13.81 3.41 -5.83
C LEU A 217 -12.97 2.15 -5.62
N ASN A 218 -13.25 1.37 -4.57
CA ASN A 218 -12.53 0.12 -4.31
C ASN A 218 -12.95 -1.04 -5.22
N THR A 219 -14.14 -0.97 -5.84
CA THR A 219 -14.69 -2.08 -6.65
C THR A 219 -13.73 -2.56 -7.75
N PRO A 220 -13.13 -1.68 -8.59
CA PRO A 220 -12.21 -2.13 -9.63
C PRO A 220 -11.00 -2.89 -9.08
N LEU A 221 -10.48 -2.49 -7.92
CA LEU A 221 -9.35 -3.16 -7.29
C LEU A 221 -9.77 -4.54 -6.78
N ILE A 222 -10.84 -4.60 -5.99
CA ILE A 222 -11.28 -5.84 -5.33
C ILE A 222 -11.74 -6.88 -6.34
N ALA A 223 -12.45 -6.46 -7.40
CA ALA A 223 -12.87 -7.35 -8.47
C ALA A 223 -11.69 -7.99 -9.23
N GLN A 224 -10.51 -7.34 -9.27
CA GLN A 224 -9.31 -7.91 -9.90
C GLN A 224 -8.57 -8.88 -8.97
N THR A 225 -8.60 -8.63 -7.65
CA THR A 225 -7.97 -9.50 -6.64
C THR A 225 -8.79 -10.76 -6.32
N GLY A 226 -10.09 -10.77 -6.62
CA GLY A 226 -11.03 -11.83 -6.23
C GLY A 226 -11.66 -12.59 -7.39
N GLN A 227 -12.47 -13.60 -7.08
CA GLN A 227 -13.34 -14.29 -8.06
C GLN A 227 -14.69 -13.57 -8.24
N PHE A 228 -14.73 -12.26 -7.95
CA PHE A 228 -15.96 -11.49 -7.93
C PHE A 228 -16.10 -10.68 -9.22
N ASN A 229 -17.31 -10.64 -9.77
CA ASN A 229 -17.63 -9.59 -10.72
C ASN A 229 -17.77 -8.23 -10.00
N GLN A 230 -17.86 -7.15 -10.78
CA GLN A 230 -17.94 -5.78 -10.24
C GLN A 230 -19.11 -5.60 -9.26
N GLN A 231 -20.30 -6.14 -9.56
CA GLN A 231 -21.46 -6.00 -8.66
C GLN A 231 -21.26 -6.74 -7.34
N GLN A 232 -20.75 -7.97 -7.40
CA GLN A 232 -20.44 -8.76 -6.21
C GLN A 232 -19.37 -8.08 -5.35
N ALA A 233 -18.32 -7.55 -5.96
CA ALA A 233 -17.27 -6.82 -5.26
C ALA A 233 -17.85 -5.56 -4.58
N MET A 234 -18.69 -4.78 -5.28
CA MET A 234 -19.28 -3.58 -4.70
C MET A 234 -20.15 -3.89 -3.48
N HIS A 235 -21.05 -4.87 -3.58
CA HIS A 235 -21.90 -5.29 -2.46
C HIS A 235 -21.09 -5.81 -1.27
N LEU A 236 -20.08 -6.64 -1.54
CA LEU A 236 -19.19 -7.15 -0.50
C LEU A 236 -18.48 -6.02 0.25
N ILE A 237 -17.98 -5.00 -0.47
CA ILE A 237 -17.30 -3.87 0.16
C ILE A 237 -18.28 -3.06 1.01
N GLU A 238 -19.49 -2.79 0.49
CA GLU A 238 -20.54 -2.13 1.26
C GLU A 238 -20.82 -2.91 2.55
N ASP A 239 -21.08 -4.21 2.46
CA ASP A 239 -21.35 -5.07 3.62
C ASP A 239 -20.22 -5.02 4.66
N MET A 240 -18.96 -4.97 4.23
CA MET A 240 -17.81 -4.84 5.13
C MET A 240 -17.75 -3.49 5.87
N PHE A 241 -18.20 -2.39 5.25
CA PHE A 241 -18.34 -1.08 5.92
C PHE A 241 -19.52 -1.02 6.91
N TYR A 242 -20.54 -1.87 6.74
CA TYR A 242 -21.70 -1.95 7.62
C TYR A 242 -21.60 -3.04 8.70
N SER A 243 -20.77 -4.07 8.51
CA SER A 243 -20.68 -5.24 9.39
C SER A 243 -19.47 -5.24 10.33
N GLU A 244 -18.84 -4.08 10.53
CA GLU A 244 -17.69 -3.89 11.45
C GLU A 244 -16.41 -4.66 11.06
N HIS A 245 -16.42 -5.47 9.98
CA HIS A 245 -15.24 -6.23 9.54
C HIS A 245 -13.99 -5.38 9.26
N ILE A 246 -14.16 -4.20 8.66
CA ILE A 246 -13.04 -3.27 8.44
C ILE A 246 -12.53 -2.74 9.79
N PHE A 247 -13.44 -2.41 10.70
CA PHE A 247 -13.10 -1.94 12.04
C PHE A 247 -12.34 -3.01 12.85
N GLU A 248 -12.84 -4.24 12.87
CA GLU A 248 -12.22 -5.36 13.59
C GLU A 248 -10.80 -5.61 13.06
N LYS A 249 -10.65 -5.69 11.73
CA LYS A 249 -9.34 -5.94 11.11
C LYS A 249 -8.35 -4.81 11.41
N LEU A 250 -8.80 -3.55 11.33
CA LEU A 250 -7.98 -2.40 11.65
C LEU A 250 -7.61 -2.35 13.14
N SER A 251 -8.52 -2.73 14.03
CA SER A 251 -8.28 -2.78 15.47
C SER A 251 -7.25 -3.84 15.85
N VAL A 252 -7.38 -5.06 15.31
CA VAL A 252 -6.40 -6.14 15.52
C VAL A 252 -5.03 -5.75 14.96
N TYR A 253 -4.99 -5.15 13.76
CA TYR A 253 -3.74 -4.65 13.18
C TYR A 253 -3.12 -3.56 14.07
N GLY A 254 -3.92 -2.60 14.53
CA GLY A 254 -3.47 -1.53 15.42
C GLY A 254 -2.91 -2.05 16.73
N GLU A 255 -3.59 -2.99 17.39
CA GLU A 255 -3.12 -3.60 18.64
C GLU A 255 -1.78 -4.31 18.46
N TYR A 256 -1.65 -5.09 17.38
CA TYR A 256 -0.38 -5.76 17.05
C TYR A 256 0.75 -4.73 16.85
N MET A 257 0.50 -3.69 16.05
CA MET A 257 1.49 -2.65 15.76
C MET A 257 1.86 -1.87 17.01
N GLN A 258 0.88 -1.48 17.83
CA GLN A 258 1.09 -0.77 19.09
C GLN A 258 1.93 -1.58 20.08
N THR A 259 1.68 -2.89 20.17
CA THR A 259 2.47 -3.82 20.99
C THR A 259 3.93 -3.88 20.51
N ARG A 260 4.15 -3.97 19.20
CA ARG A 260 5.52 -3.95 18.62
C ARG A 260 6.22 -2.61 18.87
N ILE A 261 5.52 -1.49 18.78
CA ILE A 261 6.04 -0.15 19.10
C ILE A 261 6.48 -0.07 20.56
N GLN A 262 5.64 -0.52 21.50
CA GLN A 262 5.94 -0.50 22.92
C GLN A 262 7.12 -1.41 23.27
N ASN A 263 7.16 -2.63 22.72
CA ASN A 263 8.28 -3.53 22.95
C ASN A 263 9.58 -2.97 22.37
N GLY A 264 9.56 -2.45 21.15
CA GLY A 264 10.74 -1.81 20.54
C GLY A 264 11.25 -0.59 21.33
N ALA A 265 10.34 0.20 21.91
CA ALA A 265 10.69 1.30 22.80
C ALA A 265 11.30 0.81 24.12
N ASN A 266 10.72 -0.22 24.74
CA ASN A 266 11.23 -0.81 25.98
C ASN A 266 12.65 -1.40 25.80
N PHE A 267 12.92 -2.07 24.67
CA PHE A 267 14.27 -2.55 24.36
C PHE A 267 15.29 -1.41 24.23
N LYS A 268 14.92 -0.26 23.65
CA LYS A 268 15.79 0.92 23.58
C LYS A 268 16.07 1.55 24.94
N VAL A 269 15.09 1.58 25.84
CA VAL A 269 15.26 2.11 27.21
C VAL A 269 16.17 1.22 28.06
N LEU A 270 16.02 -0.11 27.96
CA LEU A 270 16.89 -1.05 28.67
C LEU A 270 18.34 -0.98 28.18
N SER A 271 18.56 -0.95 26.86
CA SER A 271 19.90 -0.85 26.27
C SER A 271 20.61 0.48 26.54
N THR A 272 19.86 1.58 26.71
CA THR A 272 20.45 2.89 27.10
C THR A 272 20.76 2.96 28.59
N ASN A 273 20.03 2.25 29.45
CA ASN A 273 20.33 2.18 30.88
C ASN A 273 21.50 1.24 31.22
N GLU A 274 21.77 0.22 30.40
CA GLU A 274 22.96 -0.64 30.59
C GLU A 274 24.26 0.08 30.20
N LEU A 275 24.21 1.04 29.26
CA LEU A 275 25.36 1.84 28.83
C LEU A 275 25.67 3.03 29.74
N SER A 276 24.77 3.40 30.67
CA SER A 276 24.98 4.48 31.65
C SER A 276 25.54 3.99 32.99
N HIS A 277 25.82 2.68 33.10
CA HIS A 277 26.43 2.04 34.28
C HIS A 277 27.90 1.63 34.10
N HIS A 278 28.60 2.18 33.10
CA HIS A 278 30.05 2.01 32.91
C HIS A 278 30.79 3.33 32.84
#